data_AF-A0A3L7QDJ8-F1
#
_entry.id   AF-A0A3L7QDJ8-F1
#
_cell.length_a   1.000
_cell.length_b   1.000
_cell.length_c   1.000
_cell.angle_alpha   90.00
_cell.angle_beta   90.00
_cell.angle_gamma   90.00
#
_symmetry.space_group_name_H-M   'P 1'
#
loop_
_entity.id
_entity.type
_entity.pdbx_description
1 polymer ?
#
loop_
_entity_poly.entity_id
_entity_poly.type
_entity_poly.pdbx_seq_one_letter_code
_entity_poly.pdbx_strand_id
1 'polypeptide(L)'
;MKKCMRCPKPATLHITEIHDAKAQVVHLCETCAQKYLSTVEVGGLLSDPDDEDETADELTAESEALQAEEEEMAVSPVCPSCGISFKQFRSVGRLGCPQCYTAFHDDLIPLLESIHQEVQHVGKCPPETSDSVLRHHEMVRLRNELKAAVEQERYEEAARLRDEIQSIEATAAATDSSESTS
;
A
#
# COMPACT_ATOMS: atom_id res chain seq x y z
N MET A 1 -8.94 27.29 20.23
CA MET A 1 -8.03 27.50 19.08
C MET A 1 -6.60 27.55 19.59
N LYS A 2 -5.73 26.62 19.16
CA LYS A 2 -4.32 26.62 19.58
C LYS A 2 -3.59 27.74 18.83
N LYS A 3 -2.82 28.56 19.56
CA LYS A 3 -2.02 29.65 18.99
C LYS A 3 -0.66 29.12 18.55
N CYS A 4 -0.07 29.72 17.53
CA CYS A 4 1.30 29.41 17.16
C CYS A 4 2.25 29.77 18.31
N MET A 5 3.22 28.89 18.59
CA MET A 5 4.20 29.14 19.66
C MET A 5 5.20 30.25 19.33
N ARG A 6 5.36 30.61 18.05
CA ARG A 6 6.35 31.62 17.57
C ARG A 6 5.72 32.95 17.17
N CYS A 7 4.41 33.02 16.98
CA CYS A 7 3.74 34.24 16.50
C CYS A 7 2.26 34.29 16.94
N PRO A 8 1.58 35.45 16.91
CA PRO A 8 0.19 35.58 17.37
C PRO A 8 -0.87 34.97 16.43
N LYS A 9 -0.46 34.31 15.33
CA LYS A 9 -1.37 33.67 14.36
C LYS A 9 -1.92 32.34 14.91
N PRO A 10 -3.09 31.88 14.43
CA PRO A 10 -3.60 30.56 14.77
C PRO A 10 -2.65 29.45 14.26
N ALA A 11 -2.51 28.37 15.03
CA ALA A 11 -1.73 27.21 14.60
C ALA A 11 -2.54 26.39 13.58
N THR A 12 -1.92 26.08 12.44
CA THR A 12 -2.48 25.25 11.37
C THR A 12 -1.83 23.88 11.30
N LEU A 13 -0.62 23.74 11.86
CA LEU A 13 0.20 22.54 11.79
C LEU A 13 0.53 22.04 13.20
N HIS A 14 0.51 20.72 13.35
CA HIS A 14 0.87 20.00 14.57
C HIS A 14 2.04 19.09 14.24
N ILE A 15 3.19 19.37 14.84
CA ILE A 15 4.45 18.66 14.58
C ILE A 15 4.83 17.92 15.87
N THR A 16 5.12 16.63 15.74
CA THR A 16 5.63 15.79 16.83
C THR A 16 7.06 15.39 16.50
N GLU A 17 8.00 15.88 17.29
CA GLU A 17 9.42 15.64 17.11
C GLU A 17 9.89 14.62 18.14
N ILE A 18 10.67 13.63 17.70
CA ILE A 18 11.17 12.55 18.56
C ILE A 18 12.69 12.65 18.58
N HIS A 19 13.24 13.19 19.66
CA HIS A 19 14.68 13.19 19.93
C HIS A 19 14.95 12.33 21.16
N ASP A 20 15.91 11.40 21.07
CA ASP A 20 16.35 10.53 22.18
C ASP A 20 15.19 9.93 23.01
N ALA A 21 14.22 9.32 22.30
CA ALA A 21 13.02 8.68 22.87
C ALA A 21 12.05 9.61 23.62
N LYS A 22 12.21 10.93 23.55
CA LYS A 22 11.26 11.90 24.09
C LYS A 22 10.49 12.57 22.95
N ALA A 23 9.17 12.39 22.96
CA ALA A 23 8.27 13.05 22.01
C ALA A 23 7.93 14.46 22.49
N GLN A 24 8.33 15.48 21.73
CA GLN A 24 7.96 16.88 21.95
C GLN A 24 6.94 17.33 20.91
N VAL A 25 5.88 17.99 21.40
CA VAL A 25 4.79 18.48 20.58
C VAL A 25 4.93 19.98 20.34
N VAL A 26 4.92 20.40 19.08
CA VAL A 26 5.00 21.82 18.68
C VAL A 26 3.81 22.19 17.79
N HIS A 27 3.21 23.35 18.07
CA HIS A 27 2.10 23.91 17.29
C HIS A 27 2.54 25.18 16.56
N LEU A 28 2.54 25.13 15.23
CA LEU A 28 3.04 26.22 14.38
C LEU A 28 1.99 26.65 13.34
N CYS A 29 2.10 27.89 12.88
CA CYS A 29 1.41 28.34 11.66
C CYS A 29 2.24 27.94 10.43
N GLU A 30 1.64 27.97 9.25
CA GLU A 30 2.27 27.61 7.97
C GLU A 30 3.65 28.27 7.76
N THR A 31 3.74 29.60 7.93
CA THR A 31 5.00 30.34 7.75
C THR A 31 6.07 29.99 8.78
N CYS A 32 5.68 29.63 10.01
CA CYS A 32 6.63 29.25 11.06
C CYS A 32 7.03 27.78 10.96
N ALA A 33 6.18 26.93 10.40
CA ALA A 33 6.47 25.53 10.16
C ALA A 33 7.48 25.35 9.03
N GLN A 34 7.33 26.05 7.89
CA GLN A 34 8.33 26.02 6.81
C GLN A 34 9.72 26.42 7.29
N LYS A 35 9.82 27.49 8.08
CA LYS A 35 11.10 27.90 8.69
C LYS A 35 11.63 26.93 9.74
N TYR A 36 10.76 26.15 10.38
CA TYR A 36 11.16 25.16 11.37
C TYR A 36 11.68 23.89 10.68
N LEU A 37 10.96 23.44 9.66
CA LEU A 37 11.30 22.29 8.82
C LEU A 37 12.53 22.55 7.95
N SER A 38 12.81 23.80 7.56
CA SER A 38 14.05 24.14 6.84
C SER A 38 15.29 24.14 7.73
N THR A 39 15.14 24.25 9.05
CA THR A 39 16.26 24.25 10.01
C THR A 39 16.50 22.87 10.63
N VAL A 40 15.56 21.95 10.50
CA VAL A 40 15.70 20.57 10.93
C VAL A 40 16.00 19.78 9.68
N GLU A 41 17.22 19.26 9.55
CA GLU A 41 17.57 18.28 8.51
C GLU A 41 16.79 16.98 8.79
N VAL A 42 15.52 16.98 8.37
CA VAL A 42 14.74 15.75 8.22
C VAL A 42 15.21 15.15 6.90
N GLY A 43 15.88 14.00 7.01
CA GLY A 43 16.60 13.34 5.92
C GLY A 43 15.87 13.33 4.58
N GLY A 44 16.60 13.78 3.56
CA GLY A 44 16.42 13.43 2.16
C GLY A 44 15.20 14.03 1.48
N LEU A 45 15.42 15.17 0.79
CA LEU A 45 14.86 15.56 -0.52
C LEU A 45 14.54 17.06 -0.57
N LEU A 46 15.57 17.87 -0.80
CA LEU A 46 15.52 19.18 -1.46
C LEU A 46 16.88 19.27 -2.19
N SER A 47 17.00 18.85 -3.45
CA SER A 47 16.94 19.75 -4.62
C SER A 47 17.75 21.04 -4.42
N ASP A 48 19.06 20.94 -4.54
CA ASP A 48 19.92 22.05 -4.92
C ASP A 48 19.92 22.16 -6.46
N PRO A 49 19.42 23.25 -7.05
CA PRO A 49 19.83 23.66 -8.38
C PRO A 49 20.95 24.68 -8.22
N ASP A 50 22.13 24.39 -8.77
CA ASP A 50 23.21 25.31 -9.14
C ASP A 50 24.53 24.55 -8.90
N ASP A 51 25.05 23.90 -9.94
CA ASP A 51 26.50 23.72 -10.16
C ASP A 51 26.67 23.08 -11.53
N GLU A 52 26.78 23.97 -12.51
CA GLU A 52 27.27 23.73 -13.85
C GLU A 52 28.79 23.73 -13.79
N ASP A 53 29.44 22.57 -13.99
CA ASP A 53 30.79 22.58 -14.56
C ASP A 53 31.20 21.24 -15.21
N GLU A 54 31.99 21.42 -16.26
CA GLU A 54 32.45 20.46 -17.25
C GLU A 54 33.24 19.28 -16.67
N THR A 55 32.99 18.07 -17.16
CA THR A 55 34.06 17.10 -17.48
C THR A 55 33.54 16.05 -18.46
N ALA A 56 33.70 16.35 -19.73
CA ALA A 56 33.64 15.37 -20.81
C ALA A 56 35.04 14.78 -21.00
N ASP A 57 35.34 13.64 -20.39
CA ASP A 57 36.31 12.66 -20.91
C ASP A 57 36.38 11.45 -19.96
N GLU A 58 35.47 10.48 -20.10
CA GLU A 58 35.86 9.07 -19.98
C GLU A 58 34.91 8.20 -20.78
N LEU A 59 35.46 7.76 -21.90
CA LEU A 59 34.80 7.05 -22.96
C LEU A 59 34.70 5.56 -22.61
N THR A 60 33.52 4.99 -22.87
CA THR A 60 33.39 3.74 -23.63
C THR A 60 33.98 2.47 -23.01
N ALA A 61 33.29 1.87 -22.04
CA ALA A 61 33.51 0.45 -21.71
C ALA A 61 32.25 -0.34 -21.23
N GLU A 62 31.08 0.28 -21.10
CA GLU A 62 29.90 -0.40 -20.51
C GLU A 62 28.63 -0.31 -21.37
N SER A 63 28.76 -0.05 -22.68
CA SER A 63 27.63 0.07 -23.60
C SER A 63 27.14 -1.27 -24.20
N GLU A 64 27.63 -2.41 -23.73
CA GLU A 64 27.16 -3.74 -24.18
C GLU A 64 26.17 -4.40 -23.20
N ALA A 65 25.92 -3.81 -22.03
CA ALA A 65 24.92 -4.30 -21.08
C ALA A 65 23.53 -3.67 -21.28
N LEU A 66 23.42 -2.56 -22.03
CA LEU A 66 22.17 -1.81 -22.21
C LEU A 66 21.37 -2.22 -23.45
N GLN A 67 21.89 -3.12 -24.30
CA GLN A 67 21.19 -3.58 -25.50
C GLN A 67 20.23 -4.76 -25.24
N ALA A 68 20.18 -5.29 -24.01
CA ALA A 68 19.19 -6.31 -23.63
C ALA A 68 17.85 -5.71 -23.15
N GLU A 69 17.78 -4.40 -22.95
CA GLU A 69 16.61 -3.73 -22.36
C GLU A 69 15.62 -3.18 -23.40
N GLU A 70 16.02 -3.11 -24.68
CA GLU A 70 15.17 -2.61 -25.77
C GLU A 70 14.25 -3.67 -26.40
N GLU A 71 14.44 -4.96 -26.11
CA GLU A 71 13.58 -6.03 -26.64
C GLU A 71 12.33 -6.31 -25.81
N GLU A 72 12.15 -5.71 -24.62
CA GLU A 72 10.86 -5.67 -23.92
C GLU A 72 9.99 -4.46 -24.34
N MET A 73 10.09 -4.08 -25.61
CA MET A 73 9.08 -3.29 -26.33
C MET A 73 7.78 -4.07 -26.60
N ALA A 74 7.57 -5.21 -25.94
CA ALA A 74 6.36 -6.01 -26.04
C ALA A 74 5.28 -5.41 -25.13
N VAL A 75 4.47 -4.53 -25.72
CA VAL A 75 3.09 -4.24 -25.30
C VAL A 75 2.95 -3.88 -23.81
N SER A 76 3.39 -2.66 -23.44
CA SER A 76 3.01 -2.14 -22.12
C SER A 76 1.48 -2.10 -22.04
N PRO A 77 0.84 -2.75 -21.04
CA PRO A 77 -0.60 -2.76 -20.94
C PRO A 77 -1.11 -1.32 -20.84
N VAL A 78 -2.25 -1.08 -21.48
CA VAL A 78 -2.98 0.18 -21.45
C VAL A 78 -4.34 -0.09 -20.83
N CYS A 79 -4.76 0.75 -19.90
CA CYS A 79 -6.07 0.58 -19.27
C CYS A 79 -7.17 0.81 -20.32
N PRO A 80 -8.11 -0.13 -20.52
CA PRO A 80 -9.18 0.01 -21.52
C PRO A 80 -10.19 1.12 -21.19
N SER A 81 -10.22 1.60 -19.93
CA SER A 81 -11.19 2.61 -19.47
C SER A 81 -10.64 4.03 -19.54
N CYS A 82 -9.46 4.29 -18.97
CA CYS A 82 -8.89 5.64 -18.92
C CYS A 82 -7.69 5.85 -19.87
N GLY A 83 -7.21 4.80 -20.54
CA GLY A 83 -6.13 4.90 -21.52
C GLY A 83 -4.74 5.16 -20.94
N ILE A 84 -4.56 5.17 -19.61
CA ILE A 84 -3.23 5.30 -18.99
C ILE A 84 -2.39 4.06 -19.33
N SER A 85 -1.11 4.25 -19.63
CA SER A 85 -0.15 3.13 -19.80
C SER A 85 0.57 2.82 -18.49
N PHE A 86 1.07 1.59 -18.35
CA PHE A 86 1.87 1.22 -17.18
C PHE A 86 3.11 2.12 -16.98
N LYS A 87 3.75 2.56 -18.06
CA LYS A 87 4.89 3.50 -18.01
C LYS A 87 4.50 4.86 -17.41
N GLN A 88 3.33 5.39 -17.79
CA GLN A 88 2.83 6.64 -17.22
C GLN A 88 2.53 6.49 -15.72
N PHE A 89 1.93 5.37 -15.31
CA PHE A 89 1.76 5.05 -13.89
C PHE A 89 3.10 5.03 -13.15
N ARG A 90 4.14 4.38 -13.68
CA ARG A 90 5.47 4.32 -13.04
C ARG A 90 6.10 5.70 -12.86
N SER A 91 5.90 6.63 -13.80
CA SER A 91 6.43 7.99 -13.72
C SER A 91 5.65 8.92 -12.77
N VAL A 92 4.33 8.75 -12.66
CA VAL A 92 3.44 9.65 -11.89
C VAL A 92 3.08 9.07 -10.51
N GLY A 93 3.18 7.75 -10.35
CA GLY A 93 2.84 7.01 -9.14
C GLY A 93 1.34 6.95 -8.83
N ARG A 94 0.46 7.27 -9.79
CA ARG A 94 -1.00 7.32 -9.58
C ARG A 94 -1.77 6.59 -10.68
N LEU A 95 -2.74 5.79 -10.27
CA LEU A 95 -3.68 5.10 -11.16
C LEU A 95 -4.88 6.01 -11.44
N GLY A 96 -5.37 6.00 -12.69
CA GLY A 96 -6.40 6.94 -13.15
C GLY A 96 -7.85 6.51 -12.87
N CYS A 97 -8.13 5.21 -12.83
CA CYS A 97 -9.48 4.68 -12.62
C CYS A 97 -9.43 3.30 -11.93
N PRO A 98 -10.54 2.76 -11.36
CA PRO A 98 -10.52 1.48 -10.65
C PRO A 98 -10.16 0.30 -11.57
N GLN A 99 -10.49 0.36 -12.85
CA GLN A 99 -10.13 -0.67 -13.83
C GLN A 99 -8.61 -0.75 -14.08
N CYS A 100 -7.83 0.23 -13.63
CA CYS A 100 -6.37 0.14 -13.71
C CYS A 100 -5.81 -0.94 -12.78
N TYR A 101 -6.45 -1.20 -11.63
CA TYR A 101 -6.01 -2.26 -10.71
C TYR A 101 -6.16 -3.65 -11.30
N THR A 102 -7.20 -3.87 -12.11
CA THR A 102 -7.42 -5.13 -12.80
C THR A 102 -6.56 -5.23 -14.07
N ALA A 103 -6.42 -4.13 -14.82
CA ALA A 103 -5.65 -4.11 -16.06
C ALA A 103 -4.14 -4.26 -15.87
N PHE A 104 -3.60 -3.78 -14.74
CA PHE A 104 -2.16 -3.85 -14.43
C PHE A 104 -1.87 -4.80 -13.27
N HIS A 105 -2.80 -5.70 -12.94
CA HIS A 105 -2.72 -6.57 -11.77
C HIS A 105 -1.37 -7.31 -11.68
N ASP A 106 -0.98 -7.95 -12.78
CA ASP A 106 0.22 -8.80 -12.83
C ASP A 106 1.51 -7.98 -12.69
N ASP A 107 1.54 -6.76 -13.21
CA ASP A 107 2.68 -5.84 -13.09
C ASP A 107 2.69 -5.07 -11.75
N LEU A 108 1.52 -4.88 -11.14
CA LEU A 108 1.34 -4.20 -9.86
C LEU A 108 1.84 -5.07 -8.70
N ILE A 109 1.61 -6.39 -8.74
CA ILE A 109 2.04 -7.32 -7.67
C ILE A 109 3.52 -7.16 -7.31
N PRO A 110 4.50 -7.32 -8.22
CA PRO A 110 5.92 -7.22 -7.85
C PRO A 110 6.30 -5.82 -7.36
N LEU A 111 5.63 -4.77 -7.85
CA LEU A 111 5.84 -3.40 -7.40
C LEU A 111 5.30 -3.18 -5.98
N LEU A 112 4.12 -3.70 -5.68
CA LEU A 112 3.54 -3.66 -4.35
C LEU A 112 4.36 -4.49 -3.36
N GLU A 113 4.84 -5.66 -3.76
CA GLU A 113 5.76 -6.49 -2.96
C GLU A 113 7.06 -5.75 -2.65
N SER A 114 7.64 -5.06 -3.64
CA SER A 114 8.86 -4.28 -3.43
C SER A 114 8.67 -3.10 -2.47
N ILE A 115 7.49 -2.47 -2.45
CA ILE A 115 7.21 -1.30 -1.61
C ILE A 115 6.78 -1.73 -0.20
N HIS A 116 5.90 -2.73 -0.11
CA HIS A 116 5.26 -3.13 1.13
C HIS A 116 5.92 -4.33 1.81
N GLN A 117 6.89 -5.01 1.16
CA GLN A 117 7.58 -6.24 1.58
C GLN A 117 6.66 -7.45 1.87
N GLU A 118 5.37 -7.22 2.12
CA GLU A 118 4.31 -8.20 2.27
C GLU A 118 3.12 -7.81 1.38
N VAL A 119 2.61 -8.78 0.62
CA VAL A 119 1.44 -8.64 -0.27
C VAL A 119 0.11 -8.55 0.52
N GLN A 120 0.13 -8.87 1.80
CA GLN A 120 -1.02 -8.81 2.69
C GLN A 120 -0.71 -7.95 3.92
N HIS A 121 -1.46 -6.87 4.08
CA HIS A 121 -1.42 -6.08 5.31
C HIS A 121 -2.19 -6.83 6.41
N VAL A 122 -1.46 -7.52 7.28
CA VAL A 122 -2.05 -8.20 8.45
C VAL A 122 -2.62 -7.22 9.48
N GLY A 123 -2.26 -5.93 9.37
CA GLY A 123 -2.68 -4.86 10.26
C GLY A 123 -2.26 -5.07 11.72
N LYS A 124 -2.49 -4.04 12.52
CA LYS A 124 -2.37 -4.13 13.98
C LYS A 124 -3.69 -4.69 14.49
N CYS A 125 -3.82 -6.02 14.58
CA CYS A 125 -5.03 -6.66 15.09
C CYS A 125 -5.06 -6.50 16.63
N PRO A 126 -6.01 -5.75 17.22
CA PRO A 126 -6.23 -5.76 18.65
C PRO A 126 -6.53 -7.19 19.13
N PRO A 127 -6.05 -7.62 20.32
CA PRO A 127 -6.29 -8.97 20.83
C PRO A 127 -7.79 -9.32 20.93
N GLU A 128 -8.63 -8.29 21.11
CA GLU A 128 -10.08 -8.39 21.35
C GLU A 128 -10.96 -8.43 20.08
N THR A 129 -10.42 -8.17 18.88
CA THR A 129 -11.19 -8.21 17.61
C THR A 129 -10.71 -9.31 16.67
N SER A 130 -10.25 -10.42 17.24
CA SER A 130 -9.47 -11.41 16.50
C SER A 130 -10.32 -12.50 15.87
N ASP A 131 -11.41 -12.97 16.50
CA ASP A 131 -12.06 -14.18 16.02
C ASP A 131 -13.07 -13.94 14.88
N SER A 132 -13.91 -12.90 14.98
CA SER A 132 -14.95 -12.66 13.95
C SER A 132 -14.37 -12.27 12.58
N VAL A 133 -13.28 -11.48 12.56
CA VAL A 133 -12.61 -11.04 11.33
C VAL A 133 -11.89 -12.21 10.67
N LEU A 134 -11.17 -13.03 11.44
CA LEU A 134 -10.49 -14.21 10.92
C LEU A 134 -11.50 -15.24 10.38
N ARG A 135 -12.59 -15.48 11.12
CA ARG A 135 -13.70 -16.33 10.65
C ARG A 135 -14.33 -15.80 9.37
N HIS A 136 -14.55 -14.49 9.27
CA HIS A 136 -15.10 -13.89 8.06
C HIS A 136 -14.17 -14.11 6.84
N HIS A 137 -12.87 -13.91 7.03
CA HIS A 137 -11.88 -14.14 5.98
C HIS A 137 -11.84 -15.62 5.54
N GLU A 138 -11.84 -16.55 6.50
CA GLU A 138 -11.86 -17.99 6.20
C GLU A 138 -13.15 -18.39 5.47
N MET A 139 -14.30 -17.84 5.87
CA MET A 139 -15.57 -18.05 5.20
C MET A 139 -15.59 -17.55 3.76
N VAL A 140 -14.93 -16.41 3.48
CA VAL A 140 -14.77 -15.91 2.11
C VAL A 140 -13.86 -16.83 1.30
N ARG A 141 -12.77 -17.33 1.89
CA ARG A 141 -11.84 -18.26 1.24
C ARG A 141 -12.52 -19.56 0.84
N LEU A 142 -13.18 -20.23 1.79
CA LEU A 142 -13.87 -21.51 1.55
C LEU A 142 -15.00 -21.37 0.51
N ARG A 143 -15.73 -20.26 0.50
CA ARG A 143 -16.77 -20.01 -0.53
C ARG A 143 -16.18 -19.83 -1.93
N ASN A 144 -15.00 -19.24 -2.04
CA ASN A 144 -14.32 -19.11 -3.32
C ASN A 144 -13.76 -20.46 -3.80
N GLU A 145 -13.17 -21.24 -2.89
CA GLU A 145 -12.71 -22.61 -3.18
C GLU A 145 -13.87 -23.52 -3.61
N LEU A 146 -15.02 -23.42 -2.94
CA LEU A 146 -16.24 -24.16 -3.31
C LEU A 146 -16.65 -23.84 -4.75
N LYS A 147 -16.70 -22.56 -5.12
CA LYS A 147 -17.05 -22.13 -6.49
C LYS A 147 -16.07 -22.69 -7.51
N ALA A 148 -14.77 -22.58 -7.25
CA ALA A 148 -13.73 -23.11 -8.12
C ALA A 148 -13.84 -24.64 -8.26
N ALA A 149 -14.11 -25.38 -7.18
CA ALA A 149 -14.29 -26.83 -7.22
C ALA A 149 -15.51 -27.25 -8.04
N VAL A 150 -16.62 -26.49 -7.96
CA VAL A 150 -17.82 -26.72 -8.78
C VAL A 150 -17.54 -26.43 -10.26
N GLU A 151 -16.86 -25.32 -10.58
CA GLU A 151 -16.46 -24.97 -11.95
C GLU A 151 -15.51 -26.01 -12.56
N GLN A 152 -14.68 -26.65 -11.74
CA GLN A 152 -13.74 -27.71 -12.15
C GLN A 152 -14.36 -29.13 -12.08
N GLU A 153 -15.66 -29.26 -11.85
CA GLU A 153 -16.41 -30.53 -11.75
C GLU A 153 -15.88 -31.48 -10.66
N ARG A 154 -15.20 -30.96 -9.64
CA ARG A 154 -14.68 -31.73 -8.50
C ARG A 154 -15.73 -31.84 -7.40
N TYR A 155 -16.77 -32.64 -7.66
CA TYR A 155 -17.93 -32.73 -6.77
C TYR A 155 -17.62 -33.29 -5.38
N GLU A 156 -16.63 -34.17 -5.24
CA GLU A 156 -16.21 -34.69 -3.93
C GLU A 156 -15.56 -33.60 -3.07
N GLU A 157 -14.71 -32.76 -3.67
CA GLU A 157 -14.07 -31.63 -2.98
C GLU A 157 -15.12 -30.57 -2.63
N ALA A 158 -16.03 -30.25 -3.56
CA ALA A 158 -17.12 -29.33 -3.31
C ALA A 158 -18.05 -29.80 -2.17
N ALA A 159 -18.32 -31.10 -2.06
CA ALA A 159 -19.10 -31.65 -0.95
C ALA A 159 -18.39 -31.45 0.40
N ARG A 160 -17.09 -31.74 0.47
CA ARG A 160 -16.29 -31.52 1.69
C ARG A 160 -16.27 -30.04 2.10
N LEU A 161 -15.98 -29.14 1.16
CA LEU A 161 -15.94 -27.70 1.40
C LEU A 161 -17.31 -27.16 1.86
N ARG A 162 -18.41 -27.66 1.31
CA ARG A 162 -19.77 -27.28 1.75
C ARG A 162 -20.03 -27.73 3.19
N ASP A 163 -19.65 -28.95 3.53
CA ASP A 163 -19.86 -29.48 4.88
C ASP A 163 -18.97 -28.74 5.91
N GLU A 164 -17.75 -28.35 5.51
CA GLU A 164 -16.85 -27.51 6.31
C GLU A 164 -17.43 -26.11 6.55
N ILE A 165 -17.94 -25.44 5.51
CA ILE A 165 -18.65 -24.16 5.61
C ILE A 165 -19.81 -24.25 6.60
N GLN A 166 -20.64 -25.31 6.52
CA GLN A 166 -21.76 -25.50 7.45
C GLN A 166 -21.29 -25.68 8.90
N SER A 167 -20.18 -26.40 9.11
CA SER A 167 -19.63 -26.61 10.45
C SER A 167 -19.13 -25.30 11.09
N ILE A 168 -18.52 -24.42 10.30
CA ILE A 168 -18.04 -23.11 10.75
C ILE A 168 -19.22 -22.17 11.02
N GLU A 169 -20.24 -22.16 10.16
CA GLU A 169 -21.46 -21.36 10.39
C GLU A 169 -22.22 -21.83 11.64
N ALA A 170 -22.29 -23.14 11.88
CA ALA A 170 -22.94 -23.69 13.06
C ALA A 170 -22.20 -23.36 14.36
N THR A 171 -20.86 -23.41 14.35
CA THR A 171 -20.06 -23.03 15.52
C THR A 171 -20.12 -21.52 15.77
N ALA A 172 -20.13 -20.69 14.74
CA ALA A 172 -20.31 -19.24 14.87
C ALA A 172 -21.68 -18.87 15.47
N ALA A 173 -22.76 -19.52 15.01
CA ALA A 173 -24.09 -19.32 15.58
C ALA A 173 -24.16 -19.70 17.08
N ALA A 174 -23.42 -20.73 17.49
CA ALA A 174 -23.33 -21.13 18.89
C ALA A 174 -22.56 -20.12 19.75
N THR A 175 -21.44 -19.56 19.26
CA THR A 175 -20.67 -18.54 20.01
C THR A 175 -21.45 -17.24 20.16
N ASP A 176 -22.11 -16.77 19.10
CA ASP A 176 -22.88 -15.51 19.14
C ASP A 176 -24.08 -15.60 20.11
N SER A 177 -24.67 -16.79 20.27
CA SER A 177 -25.74 -17.02 21.23
C SER A 177 -25.29 -16.99 22.70
N SER A 178 -24.01 -17.23 22.98
CA SER A 178 -23.46 -17.20 24.34
C SER A 178 -23.06 -15.80 24.81
N GLU A 179 -22.58 -14.95 23.90
CA GLU A 179 -22.21 -13.54 24.17
C GLU A 179 -23.43 -12.62 24.33
N SER A 180 -24.59 -12.96 23.75
CA SER A 180 -25.82 -12.17 23.91
C SER A 180 -26.53 -12.37 25.27
N THR A 181 -26.12 -13.35 26.09
CA THR A 181 -26.73 -13.67 27.39
C THR A 181 -25.94 -13.21 28.61
N SER A 182 -24.85 -12.44 28.42
CA SER A 182 -24.05 -11.85 29.51
C SER A 182 -24.24 -10.34 29.63
#